data_AF-W2T4B9-F1
#
_entry.id   AF-W2T4B9-F1
#
_cell.length_a   1.000
_cell.length_b   1.000
_cell.length_c   1.000
_cell.angle_alpha   90.00
_cell.angle_beta   90.00
_cell.angle_gamma   90.00
#
_symmetry.space_group_name_H-M   'P 1'
#
loop_
_entity.id
_entity.type
_entity.pdbx_description
1 polymer ?
#
loop_
_entity_poly.entity_id
_entity_poly.type
_entity_poly.pdbx_seq_one_letter_code
_entity_poly.pdbx_strand_id
1 'polypeptide(L)'
;MTSEKKLEEATLAKDRGTAFLRQNKLKLAFSKYKRIEDILEYERSMDPAQKKADARDDLMLAAYLNLSLTASKMGENLDCIKYCDKALEQSPNNVKALYRKAGARMAMSDLEEAKEIYEKILEIDPENKAAAQQILVVRQLMREQNERDKKRYRNLFSKISDDSEKEKPNPFEEKKEAAEPLPMKS
;
A
#
# COMPACT_ATOMS: atom_id res chain seq x y z
N MET A 1 16.57 -29.54 16.30
CA MET A 1 17.61 -28.49 16.45
C MET A 1 17.33 -27.74 17.74
N THR A 2 18.32 -27.50 18.60
CA THR A 2 18.14 -26.77 19.87
C THR A 2 17.84 -25.29 19.60
N SER A 3 17.16 -24.60 20.52
CA SER A 3 16.82 -23.17 20.42
C SER A 3 18.06 -22.29 20.17
N GLU A 4 19.17 -22.63 20.79
CA GLU A 4 20.45 -21.93 20.63
C GLU A 4 21.02 -22.04 19.21
N LYS A 5 21.05 -23.26 18.65
CA LYS A 5 21.48 -23.48 17.25
C LYS A 5 20.56 -22.76 16.25
N LYS A 6 19.26 -22.67 16.54
CA LYS A 6 18.32 -21.90 15.72
C LYS A 6 18.62 -20.40 15.74
N LEU A 7 18.93 -19.84 16.91
CA LEU A 7 19.32 -18.43 17.04
C LEU A 7 20.64 -18.13 16.31
N GLU A 8 21.62 -19.03 16.39
CA GLU A 8 22.87 -18.93 15.62
C GLU A 8 22.61 -18.95 14.11
N GLU A 9 21.81 -19.92 13.62
CA GLU A 9 21.46 -20.01 12.19
C GLU A 9 20.72 -18.76 11.71
N ALA A 10 19.78 -18.25 12.50
CA ALA A 10 19.04 -17.03 12.21
C ALA A 10 19.96 -15.79 12.18
N THR A 11 20.93 -15.72 13.09
CA THR A 11 21.92 -14.64 13.12
C THR A 11 22.79 -14.66 11.86
N LEU A 12 23.27 -15.85 11.46
CA LEU A 12 24.01 -16.02 10.21
C LEU A 12 23.18 -15.65 8.98
N ALA A 13 21.88 -15.96 8.99
CA ALA A 13 20.96 -15.57 7.93
C ALA A 13 20.83 -14.04 7.84
N LYS A 14 20.70 -13.33 8.98
CA LYS A 14 20.68 -11.87 9.06
C LYS A 14 21.96 -11.24 8.48
N ASP A 15 23.13 -11.77 8.83
CA ASP A 15 24.41 -11.24 8.37
C ASP A 15 24.56 -11.38 6.85
N ARG A 16 24.20 -12.55 6.31
CA ARG A 16 24.16 -12.81 4.86
C ARG A 16 23.16 -11.91 4.15
N GLY A 17 21.96 -11.73 4.72
CA GLY A 17 20.95 -10.81 4.19
C GLY A 17 21.48 -9.38 4.10
N THR A 18 22.17 -8.94 5.14
CA THR A 18 22.77 -7.59 5.22
C THR A 18 23.90 -7.42 4.21
N ALA A 19 24.73 -8.45 4.01
CA ALA A 19 25.75 -8.45 2.97
C ALA A 19 25.15 -8.34 1.57
N PHE A 20 24.07 -9.09 1.27
CA PHE A 20 23.38 -8.98 -0.02
C PHE A 20 22.69 -7.63 -0.20
N LEU A 21 22.10 -7.07 0.86
CA LEU A 21 21.47 -5.75 0.82
C LEU A 21 22.48 -4.64 0.49
N ARG A 22 23.69 -4.71 1.07
CA ARG A 22 24.79 -3.79 0.75
C ARG A 22 25.25 -3.90 -0.71
N GLN A 23 25.16 -5.10 -1.29
CA GLN A 23 25.45 -5.35 -2.71
C GLN A 23 24.26 -5.06 -3.64
N ASN A 24 23.16 -4.49 -3.13
CA ASN A 24 21.91 -4.26 -3.85
C ASN A 24 21.28 -5.54 -4.46
N LYS A 25 21.62 -6.72 -3.95
CA LYS A 25 21.05 -8.02 -4.37
C LYS A 25 19.74 -8.28 -3.62
N LEU A 26 18.71 -7.49 -3.92
CA LEU A 26 17.48 -7.38 -3.12
C LEU A 26 16.74 -8.71 -2.92
N LYS A 27 16.55 -9.50 -3.98
CA LYS A 27 15.86 -10.82 -3.89
C LYS A 27 16.60 -11.80 -2.98
N LEU A 28 17.93 -11.83 -3.06
CA LEU A 28 18.75 -12.69 -2.20
C LEU A 28 18.71 -12.20 -0.74
N ALA A 29 18.77 -10.88 -0.52
CA ALA A 29 18.63 -10.29 0.81
C ALA A 29 17.27 -10.67 1.43
N PHE A 30 16.19 -10.47 0.69
CA PHE A 30 14.83 -10.83 1.11
C PHE A 30 14.73 -12.31 1.49
N SER A 31 15.25 -13.21 0.65
CA SER A 31 15.27 -14.65 0.95
C SER A 31 16.02 -14.98 2.25
N LYS A 32 17.14 -14.30 2.53
CA LYS A 32 17.89 -14.53 3.77
C LYS A 32 17.18 -13.99 5.01
N TYR A 33 16.50 -12.86 4.92
CA TYR A 33 15.70 -12.37 6.04
C TYR A 33 14.44 -13.21 6.27
N LYS A 34 13.79 -13.69 5.21
CA LYS A 34 12.64 -14.60 5.31
C LYS A 34 13.01 -15.92 5.99
N ARG A 35 14.22 -16.42 5.74
CA ARG A 35 14.76 -17.59 6.44
C ARG A 35 14.77 -17.42 7.97
N ILE A 36 14.94 -16.20 8.50
CA ILE A 36 14.90 -15.93 9.94
C ILE A 36 13.49 -16.18 10.48
N GLU A 37 12.47 -15.67 9.78
CA GLU A 37 11.06 -15.92 10.09
C GLU A 37 10.78 -17.43 10.11
N ASP A 38 11.18 -18.17 9.06
CA ASP A 38 10.97 -19.61 8.97
C ASP A 38 11.63 -20.40 10.12
N ILE A 39 12.81 -19.96 10.59
CA ILE A 39 13.55 -20.64 11.68
C ILE A 39 12.90 -20.37 13.04
N LEU A 40 12.40 -19.15 13.25
CA LEU A 40 12.00 -18.64 14.57
C LEU A 40 10.49 -18.48 14.76
N GLU A 41 9.66 -18.74 13.75
CA GLU A 41 8.20 -18.61 13.81
C GLU A 41 7.61 -19.43 14.98
N TYR A 42 8.05 -20.68 15.12
CA TYR A 42 7.55 -21.61 16.15
C TYR A 42 8.41 -21.65 17.43
N GLU A 43 9.46 -20.83 17.54
CA GLU A 43 10.38 -20.85 18.69
C GLU A 43 9.93 -19.95 19.85
N ARG A 44 8.64 -19.61 19.91
CA ARG A 44 8.11 -18.74 20.96
C ARG A 44 8.17 -19.46 22.31
N SER A 45 9.18 -19.16 23.13
CA SER A 45 9.20 -19.65 24.51
C SER A 45 8.13 -18.93 25.31
N MET A 46 7.21 -19.69 25.92
CA MET A 46 6.18 -19.13 26.81
C MET A 46 6.71 -18.67 28.17
N ASP A 47 8.03 -18.68 28.38
CA ASP A 47 8.67 -18.22 29.61
C ASP A 47 9.18 -16.77 29.46
N PRO A 48 8.53 -15.78 30.11
CA PRO A 48 8.92 -14.37 30.05
C PRO A 48 10.26 -14.07 30.72
N ALA A 49 10.82 -14.99 31.52
CA ALA A 49 12.08 -14.77 32.24
C ALA A 49 13.33 -15.15 31.43
N GLN A 50 13.17 -15.70 30.22
CA GLN A 50 14.27 -16.23 29.46
C GLN A 50 14.88 -15.16 28.54
N LYS A 51 16.14 -14.74 28.80
CA LYS A 51 16.94 -13.86 27.90
C LYS A 51 16.96 -14.29 26.41
N LYS A 52 16.63 -15.55 26.12
CA LYS A 52 16.52 -16.10 24.76
C LYS A 52 15.27 -15.59 24.03
N ALA A 53 14.19 -15.31 24.74
CA ALA A 53 12.98 -14.70 24.20
C ALA A 53 13.30 -13.28 23.69
N ASP A 54 14.01 -12.47 24.48
CA ASP A 54 14.44 -11.12 24.08
C ASP A 54 15.33 -11.17 22.82
N ALA A 55 16.34 -12.04 22.81
CA ALA A 55 17.23 -12.18 21.65
C ALA A 55 16.49 -12.65 20.38
N ARG A 56 15.50 -13.54 20.54
CA ARG A 56 14.64 -13.99 19.44
C ARG A 56 13.79 -12.84 18.91
N ASP A 57 13.13 -12.10 19.78
CA ASP A 57 12.22 -11.02 19.41
C ASP A 57 12.98 -9.84 18.78
N ASP A 58 14.15 -9.48 19.30
CA ASP A 58 15.06 -8.50 18.70
C ASP A 58 15.47 -8.92 17.28
N LEU A 59 15.78 -10.21 17.08
CA LEU A 59 16.18 -10.72 15.78
C LEU A 59 15.02 -10.76 14.79
N MET A 60 13.82 -11.10 15.26
CA MET A 60 12.59 -11.07 14.46
C MET A 60 12.20 -9.64 14.07
N LEU A 61 12.26 -8.68 15.00
CA LEU A 61 12.04 -7.27 14.71
C LEU A 61 13.02 -6.79 13.64
N ALA A 62 14.31 -7.12 13.79
CA ALA A 62 15.33 -6.79 12.80
C ALA A 62 15.05 -7.46 11.44
N ALA A 63 14.57 -8.70 11.41
CA ALA A 63 14.20 -9.39 10.19
C ALA A 63 13.02 -8.70 9.48
N TYR A 64 11.94 -8.39 10.19
CA TYR A 64 10.76 -7.70 9.64
C TYR A 64 11.09 -6.30 9.14
N LEU A 65 11.92 -5.55 9.86
CA LEU A 65 12.43 -4.27 9.38
C LEU A 65 13.28 -4.44 8.11
N ASN A 66 14.12 -5.45 8.00
CA ASN A 66 14.90 -5.61 6.77
C ASN A 66 14.08 -6.17 5.60
N LEU A 67 13.09 -7.03 5.86
CA LEU A 67 12.13 -7.51 4.88
C LEU A 67 11.33 -6.36 4.29
N SER A 68 10.74 -5.50 5.13
CA SER A 68 10.02 -4.31 4.66
C SER A 68 10.91 -3.36 3.85
N LEU A 69 12.17 -3.17 4.25
CA LEU A 69 13.13 -2.39 3.46
C LEU A 69 13.36 -2.99 2.08
N THR A 70 13.64 -4.29 2.02
CA THR A 70 13.92 -4.99 0.76
C THR A 70 12.71 -4.99 -0.15
N ALA A 71 11.50 -5.26 0.38
CA ALA A 71 10.24 -5.22 -0.36
C ALA A 71 9.96 -3.81 -0.91
N SER A 72 10.10 -2.77 -0.07
CA SER A 72 9.98 -1.37 -0.49
C SER A 72 10.93 -1.02 -1.64
N LYS A 73 12.21 -1.43 -1.55
CA LYS A 73 13.19 -1.22 -2.62
C LYS A 73 12.88 -1.97 -3.91
N MET A 74 12.14 -3.08 -3.83
CA MET A 74 11.70 -3.85 -5.00
C MET A 74 10.36 -3.34 -5.58
N GLY A 75 9.67 -2.42 -4.90
CA GLY A 75 8.32 -1.98 -5.29
C GLY A 75 7.20 -2.96 -4.87
N GLU A 76 7.52 -3.97 -4.06
CA GLU A 76 6.57 -4.98 -3.58
C GLU A 76 5.77 -4.41 -2.40
N ASN A 77 4.81 -3.53 -2.70
CA ASN A 77 4.11 -2.72 -1.69
C ASN A 77 3.33 -3.57 -0.67
N LEU A 78 2.67 -4.65 -1.11
CA LEU A 78 1.90 -5.54 -0.24
C LEU A 78 2.79 -6.26 0.77
N ASP A 79 3.93 -6.81 0.31
CA ASP A 79 4.91 -7.43 1.20
C ASP A 79 5.54 -6.41 2.15
N CYS A 80 5.81 -5.18 1.67
CA CYS A 80 6.30 -4.11 2.51
C CYS A 80 5.34 -3.81 3.66
N ILE A 81 4.04 -3.64 3.37
CA ILE A 81 3.01 -3.38 4.38
C ILE A 81 2.93 -4.55 5.37
N LYS A 82 2.83 -5.79 4.87
CA LYS A 82 2.79 -7.00 5.70
C LYS A 82 3.92 -7.05 6.72
N TYR A 83 5.16 -6.83 6.28
CA TYR A 83 6.32 -6.89 7.17
C TYR A 83 6.46 -5.66 8.06
N CYS A 84 5.94 -4.50 7.64
CA CYS A 84 5.82 -3.35 8.55
C CYS A 84 4.81 -3.66 9.67
N ASP A 85 3.66 -4.26 9.35
CA ASP A 85 2.64 -4.60 10.35
C ASP A 85 3.19 -5.59 11.38
N LYS A 86 3.89 -6.65 10.95
CA LYS A 86 4.57 -7.57 11.87
C LYS A 86 5.62 -6.89 12.75
N ALA A 87 6.35 -5.89 12.23
CA ALA A 87 7.29 -5.10 13.04
C ALA A 87 6.56 -4.21 14.04
N LEU A 88 5.41 -3.65 13.66
CA LEU A 88 4.59 -2.76 14.50
C LEU A 88 3.81 -3.53 15.57
N GLU A 89 3.45 -4.79 15.34
CA GLU A 89 2.92 -5.69 16.38
C GLU A 89 3.90 -5.85 17.55
N GLN A 90 5.21 -5.88 17.27
CA GLN A 90 6.26 -5.97 18.29
C GLN A 90 6.67 -4.59 18.83
N SER A 91 6.71 -3.58 17.97
CA SER A 91 7.17 -2.23 18.30
C SER A 91 6.23 -1.18 17.66
N PRO A 92 5.10 -0.87 18.32
CA PRO A 92 4.02 -0.05 17.73
C PRO A 92 4.41 1.37 17.30
N ASN A 93 5.49 1.89 17.88
CA ASN A 93 6.02 3.23 17.62
C ASN A 93 7.33 3.21 16.81
N ASN A 94 7.63 2.10 16.11
CA ASN A 94 8.82 2.01 15.30
C ASN A 94 8.73 2.91 14.06
N VAL A 95 9.39 4.07 14.13
CA VAL A 95 9.39 5.09 13.07
C VAL A 95 9.82 4.53 11.71
N LYS A 96 10.78 3.59 11.66
CA LYS A 96 11.23 2.99 10.39
C LYS A 96 10.14 2.15 9.73
N ALA A 97 9.38 1.38 10.52
CA ALA A 97 8.26 0.59 10.01
C ALA A 97 7.10 1.49 9.57
N LEU A 98 6.72 2.48 10.39
CA LEU A 98 5.67 3.45 10.05
C LEU A 98 6.00 4.19 8.75
N TYR A 99 7.23 4.71 8.62
CA TYR A 99 7.63 5.49 7.45
C TYR A 99 7.56 4.68 6.15
N ARG A 100 7.96 3.40 6.20
CA ARG A 100 7.90 2.50 5.04
C ARG A 100 6.49 2.04 4.71
N LYS A 101 5.67 1.76 5.73
CA LYS A 101 4.25 1.43 5.55
C LYS A 101 3.52 2.58 4.86
N ALA A 102 3.71 3.81 5.33
CA ALA A 102 3.13 4.99 4.72
C ALA A 102 3.58 5.17 3.26
N GLY A 103 4.87 5.00 2.97
CA GLY A 103 5.38 5.05 1.60
C GLY A 103 4.78 3.99 0.68
N ALA A 104 4.59 2.75 1.17
CA ALA A 104 3.93 1.69 0.41
C ALA A 104 2.43 1.97 0.17
N ARG A 105 1.73 2.54 1.15
CA ARG A 105 0.34 3.01 0.99
C ARG A 105 0.21 4.12 -0.03
N MET A 106 1.13 5.11 -0.01
CA MET A 106 1.20 6.12 -1.06
C MET A 106 1.37 5.51 -2.45
N ALA A 107 2.27 4.53 -2.59
CA ALA A 107 2.51 3.85 -3.86
C ALA A 107 1.28 3.06 -4.37
N MET A 108 0.38 2.68 -3.47
CA MET A 108 -0.92 2.05 -3.78
C MET A 108 -2.06 3.05 -4.00
N SER A 109 -1.80 4.36 -3.92
CA SER A 109 -2.82 5.43 -3.94
C SER A 109 -3.77 5.44 -2.73
N ASP A 110 -3.40 4.76 -1.65
CA ASP A 110 -4.10 4.80 -0.36
C ASP A 110 -3.65 6.05 0.42
N LEU A 111 -3.98 7.24 -0.11
CA LEU A 111 -3.38 8.50 0.31
C LEU A 111 -3.81 8.95 1.72
N GLU A 112 -5.06 8.69 2.12
CA GLU A 112 -5.52 9.07 3.47
C GLU A 112 -4.80 8.26 4.56
N GLU A 113 -4.74 6.93 4.40
CA GLU A 113 -4.02 6.05 5.32
C GLU A 113 -2.53 6.40 5.40
N ALA A 114 -1.91 6.73 4.26
CA ALA A 114 -0.52 7.19 4.25
C ALA A 114 -0.33 8.47 5.06
N LYS A 115 -1.23 9.44 4.91
CA LYS A 115 -1.19 10.72 5.64
C LYS A 115 -1.29 10.48 7.16
N GLU A 116 -2.27 9.69 7.59
CA GLU A 116 -2.48 9.36 9.00
C GLU A 116 -1.23 8.71 9.62
N ILE A 117 -0.58 7.79 8.89
CA ILE A 117 0.65 7.15 9.38
C ILE A 117 1.80 8.16 9.50
N TYR A 118 1.97 9.08 8.54
CA TYR A 118 3.00 10.13 8.66
C TYR A 118 2.69 11.12 9.80
N GLU A 119 1.42 11.46 10.02
CA GLU A 119 1.00 12.29 11.15
C GLU A 119 1.32 11.59 12.48
N LYS A 120 1.07 10.28 12.59
CA LYS A 120 1.51 9.47 13.74
C LYS A 120 3.02 9.49 13.96
N ILE A 121 3.83 9.53 12.90
CA ILE A 121 5.29 9.67 13.05
C ILE A 121 5.65 11.01 13.69
N LEU A 122 4.96 12.09 13.33
CA LEU A 122 5.18 13.41 13.94
C LEU A 122 4.66 13.51 15.37
N GLU A 123 3.67 12.71 15.76
CA GLU A 123 3.27 12.57 17.17
C GLU A 123 4.38 11.92 18.01
N ILE A 124 5.12 10.96 17.44
CA ILE A 124 6.22 10.25 18.11
C ILE A 124 7.52 11.07 18.08
N ASP A 125 7.82 11.68 16.94
CA ASP A 125 9.02 12.45 16.65
C ASP A 125 8.64 13.75 15.92
N PRO A 126 8.30 14.83 16.67
CA PRO A 126 7.86 16.10 16.08
C PRO A 126 8.90 16.77 15.18
N GLU A 127 10.19 16.44 15.33
CA GLU A 127 11.28 17.01 14.53
C GLU A 127 11.56 16.21 13.25
N ASN A 128 10.75 15.19 12.95
CA ASN A 128 10.92 14.34 11.77
C ASN A 128 10.60 15.08 10.45
N LYS A 129 11.58 15.82 9.94
CA LYS A 129 11.46 16.59 8.69
C LYS A 129 11.05 15.73 7.50
N ALA A 130 11.47 14.47 7.46
CA ALA A 130 11.13 13.56 6.38
C ALA A 130 9.62 13.25 6.37
N ALA A 131 9.03 12.94 7.53
CA ALA A 131 7.59 12.70 7.64
C ALA A 131 6.78 13.96 7.31
N ALA A 132 7.20 15.13 7.84
CA ALA A 132 6.55 16.41 7.53
C ALA A 132 6.55 16.71 6.02
N GLN A 133 7.66 16.44 5.33
CA GLN A 133 7.74 16.61 3.88
C GLN A 133 6.80 15.66 3.14
N GLN A 134 6.71 14.39 3.56
CA GLN A 134 5.82 13.42 2.93
C GLN A 134 4.34 13.81 3.08
N ILE A 135 3.92 14.39 4.21
CA ILE A 135 2.55 14.89 4.38
C ILE A 135 2.21 15.94 3.31
N LEU A 136 3.16 16.84 2.99
CA LEU A 136 2.96 17.84 1.93
C LEU A 136 2.79 17.18 0.55
N VAL A 137 3.61 16.16 0.26
CA VAL A 137 3.52 15.37 -0.98
C VAL A 137 2.17 14.66 -1.07
N VAL A 138 1.73 13.98 0.00
CA VAL A 138 0.44 13.29 0.06
C VAL A 138 -0.70 14.26 -0.16
N ARG A 139 -0.71 15.43 0.51
CA ARG A 139 -1.74 16.46 0.33
C ARG A 139 -1.79 16.97 -1.11
N GLN A 140 -0.66 17.08 -1.80
CA GLN A 140 -0.62 17.46 -3.20
C GLN A 140 -1.24 16.36 -4.08
N LEU A 141 -0.85 15.10 -3.89
CA LEU A 141 -1.41 13.97 -4.64
C LEU A 141 -2.92 13.84 -4.45
N MET A 142 -3.43 14.07 -3.24
CA MET A 142 -4.86 14.05 -2.94
C MET A 142 -5.62 15.15 -3.69
N ARG A 143 -5.05 16.36 -3.77
CA ARG A 143 -5.64 17.46 -4.55
C ARG A 143 -5.70 17.08 -6.03
N GLU A 144 -4.62 16.54 -6.58
CA GLU A 144 -4.57 16.12 -7.98
C GLU A 144 -5.54 14.98 -8.29
N GLN A 145 -5.70 14.03 -7.38
CA GLN A 145 -6.69 12.95 -7.49
C GLN A 145 -8.10 13.52 -7.48
N ASN A 146 -8.43 14.39 -6.52
CA ASN A 146 -9.75 15.02 -6.44
C ASN A 146 -10.08 15.86 -7.69
N GLU A 147 -9.12 16.62 -8.22
CA GLU A 147 -9.34 17.39 -9.46
C GLU A 147 -9.52 16.49 -10.69
N ARG A 148 -8.80 15.37 -10.77
CA ARG A 148 -9.01 14.36 -11.81
C ARG A 148 -10.40 13.72 -11.69
N ASP A 149 -10.81 13.36 -10.48
CA ASP A 149 -12.11 12.76 -10.21
C ASP A 149 -13.25 13.73 -10.53
N LYS A 150 -13.16 14.99 -10.11
CA LYS A 150 -14.13 16.04 -10.49
C LYS A 150 -14.27 16.19 -12.00
N LYS A 151 -13.17 16.20 -12.75
CA LYS A 151 -13.21 16.26 -14.22
C LYS A 151 -13.88 15.02 -14.80
N ARG A 152 -13.53 13.83 -14.29
CA ARG A 152 -14.13 12.56 -14.70
C ARG A 152 -15.64 12.53 -14.46
N TYR A 153 -16.11 12.93 -13.28
CA TYR A 153 -17.53 12.97 -12.94
C TYR A 153 -18.30 14.00 -13.78
N ARG A 154 -17.75 15.20 -14.02
CA ARG A 154 -18.37 16.19 -14.92
C ARG A 154 -18.55 15.65 -16.35
N ASN A 155 -17.52 14.98 -16.88
CA ASN A 155 -17.58 14.40 -18.22
C ASN A 155 -18.54 13.21 -18.30
N LEU A 156 -18.67 12.43 -17.22
CA LEU A 156 -19.64 11.33 -17.16
C LEU A 156 -21.08 11.87 -17.11
N PHE A 157 -21.33 12.88 -16.27
CA PHE A 157 -22.66 13.47 -16.10
C PHE A 157 -23.16 14.15 -17.38
N SER A 158 -22.29 14.90 -18.07
CA SER A 158 -22.63 15.54 -19.37
C SER A 158 -23.00 14.53 -20.45
N LYS A 159 -22.31 13.38 -20.53
CA LYS A 159 -22.69 12.32 -21.47
C LYS A 159 -24.05 11.71 -21.16
N ILE A 160 -24.33 11.45 -19.88
CA ILE A 160 -25.62 10.88 -19.46
C ILE A 160 -26.76 11.86 -19.77
N SER A 161 -26.55 13.17 -19.56
CA SER A 161 -27.56 14.17 -19.93
C SER A 161 -27.78 14.22 -21.45
N ASP A 162 -26.71 14.23 -22.25
CA ASP A 162 -26.81 14.26 -23.71
C ASP A 162 -27.51 13.02 -24.29
N ASP A 163 -27.29 11.84 -23.71
CA ASP A 163 -27.96 10.61 -24.14
C ASP A 163 -29.45 10.60 -23.72
N SER A 164 -29.79 11.16 -22.55
CA SER A 164 -31.18 11.28 -22.10
C SER A 164 -32.03 12.28 -22.90
N GLU A 165 -31.39 13.26 -23.55
CA GLU A 165 -32.09 14.22 -24.43
C GLU A 165 -32.31 13.66 -25.85
N LYS A 166 -31.48 12.73 -26.31
CA LYS A 166 -31.61 12.09 -27.63
C LYS A 166 -32.70 11.02 -27.71
N GLU A 167 -33.13 10.47 -26.58
CA GLU A 167 -34.16 9.41 -26.53
C GLU A 167 -35.61 9.93 -26.47
N LYS A 168 -35.85 11.24 -26.47
CA LYS A 168 -37.23 11.77 -26.50
C LYS A 168 -37.78 11.72 -27.92
N PRO A 169 -38.81 10.88 -28.23
CA PRO A 169 -39.43 10.91 -29.54
C PRO A 169 -40.10 12.27 -29.75
N ASN A 170 -39.88 12.90 -30.90
CA ASN A 170 -40.53 14.15 -31.26
C ASN A 170 -42.05 13.90 -31.43
N PRO A 171 -42.93 14.44 -30.56
CA PRO A 171 -44.38 14.15 -30.62
C PRO A 171 -45.07 14.75 -31.85
N PHE A 172 -44.35 15.53 -32.67
CA PHE A 172 -44.90 16.29 -33.80
C PHE A 172 -44.45 15.80 -35.19
N GLU A 173 -43.68 14.72 -35.29
CA GLU A 173 -43.22 14.20 -36.59
C GLU A 173 -44.20 13.26 -37.31
N GLU A 174 -45.27 12.81 -36.65
CA GLU A 174 -46.33 12.03 -37.31
C GLU A 174 -47.49 12.95 -37.73
N LYS A 175 -47.42 13.48 -38.96
CA LYS A 175 -48.58 13.71 -39.86
C LYS A 175 -48.16 14.46 -41.13
N LYS A 176 -47.53 13.75 -42.07
CA LYS A 176 -47.53 14.16 -43.48
C LYS A 176 -47.55 12.93 -44.39
N GLU A 177 -48.61 12.13 -44.32
CA GLU A 177 -48.96 11.23 -45.43
C GLU A 177 -50.39 10.70 -45.25
N ALA A 178 -51.34 11.35 -45.95
CA ALA A 178 -52.59 10.76 -46.43
C ALA A 178 -53.45 11.89 -47.04
N ALA A 179 -53.08 12.35 -48.23
CA ALA A 179 -54.00 13.05 -49.11
C ALA A 179 -53.79 12.49 -50.52
N GLU A 180 -54.23 11.25 -50.73
CA GLU A 180 -54.40 10.71 -52.07
C GLU A 180 -55.58 11.44 -52.76
N PRO A 181 -55.42 11.98 -53.97
CA PRO A 181 -56.55 12.49 -54.73
C PRO A 181 -57.35 11.31 -55.31
N LEU A 182 -58.66 11.30 -55.03
CA LEU A 182 -59.62 10.36 -55.61
C LEU A 182 -59.59 10.42 -57.14
N PRO A 183 -59.46 9.28 -57.86
CA PRO A 183 -59.59 9.28 -59.31
C PRO A 183 -61.08 9.44 -59.71
N MET A 184 -61.36 10.45 -60.53
CA MET A 184 -62.63 10.57 -61.26
C MET A 184 -62.73 9.46 -62.33
N LYS A 185 -63.94 8.92 -62.46
CA LYS A 185 -64.35 7.81 -63.32
C LYS A 185 -64.18 8.06 -64.83
N SER A 186 -64.02 6.97 -65.58
CA SER A 186 -64.87 6.65 -66.74
C SER A 186 -65.09 5.15 -66.83
#